data_AF-A0A323TDH8-F1
#
_entry.id   AF-A0A323TDH8-F1
#
_cell.length_a   1.000
_cell.length_b   1.000
_cell.length_c   1.000
_cell.angle_alpha   90.00
_cell.angle_beta   90.00
_cell.angle_gamma   90.00
#
_symmetry.space_group_name_H-M   'P 1'
#
loop_
_entity.id
_entity.type
_entity.pdbx_description
1 polymer ?
#
loop_
_entity_poly.entity_id
_entity_poly.type
_entity_poly.pdbx_seq_one_letter_code
_entity_poly.pdbx_strand_id
1 'polypeptide(L)'
;MNMKKYGLSIGTAVLAIGLAACGTDDNNEAPNDTIGEADNAAENITNTDNNSNDNNMNTNEGNNNENNMNTNEETNAEDNDASAWYEDLNFHEFELDVEYADGEYEVEYEYNDGNPEAEIEDSRAGADTEMEGQEALDELEGKLTQLDLTADSSEEEVFSAVIDAFDLEEDYDELEVELEFFDDGELEAEDE
;
A
#
# COMPACT_ATOMS: atom_id res chain seq x y z
N MET A 1 -20.31 2.53 45.45
CA MET A 1 -19.39 1.90 44.49
C MET A 1 -18.17 2.81 44.43
N ASN A 2 -16.99 2.30 44.81
CA ASN A 2 -15.73 3.02 44.64
C ASN A 2 -14.99 2.32 43.51
N MET A 3 -14.65 3.03 42.45
CA MET A 3 -13.63 2.56 41.51
C MET A 3 -12.50 3.58 41.45
N LYS A 4 -11.30 3.06 41.71
CA LYS A 4 -10.05 3.80 41.79
C LYS A 4 -9.48 3.83 40.37
N LYS A 5 -9.18 5.03 39.87
CA LYS A 5 -8.43 5.23 38.65
C LYS A 5 -6.96 4.87 38.92
N TYR A 6 -6.42 3.90 38.19
CA TYR A 6 -5.02 3.52 38.24
C TYR A 6 -4.29 4.37 37.18
N GLY A 7 -3.44 5.30 37.62
CA GLY A 7 -2.59 6.08 36.74
C GLY A 7 -1.37 5.25 36.34
N LEU A 8 -1.21 5.03 35.03
CA LEU A 8 -0.04 4.39 34.43
C LEU A 8 1.09 5.44 34.37
N SER A 9 2.20 5.16 35.04
CA SER A 9 3.37 6.05 35.10
C SER A 9 4.42 5.49 34.14
N ILE A 10 4.64 6.18 33.01
CA ILE A 10 5.63 5.77 32.01
C ILE A 10 7.02 6.26 32.43
N GLY A 11 7.94 5.31 32.64
CA GLY A 11 9.33 5.56 32.99
C GLY A 11 10.18 5.79 31.74
N THR A 12 10.94 6.89 31.73
CA THR A 12 11.84 7.24 30.62
C THR A 12 13.11 6.39 30.67
N ALA A 13 13.37 5.60 29.63
CA ALA A 13 14.65 4.93 29.41
C ALA A 13 15.42 5.66 28.30
N VAL A 14 16.50 6.34 28.67
CA VAL A 14 17.43 6.95 27.70
C VAL A 14 18.41 5.89 27.21
N LEU A 15 18.43 5.63 25.90
CA LEU A 15 19.40 4.76 25.24
C LEU A 15 20.28 5.58 24.29
N ALA A 16 21.56 5.71 24.65
CA ALA A 16 22.57 6.36 23.81
C ALA A 16 23.20 5.32 22.85
N ILE A 17 23.18 5.59 21.55
CA ILE A 17 23.80 4.73 20.53
C ILE A 17 25.10 5.40 20.03
N GLY A 18 26.20 4.67 20.13
CA GLY A 18 27.50 5.06 19.59
C GLY A 18 27.63 4.70 18.11
N LEU A 19 28.27 5.59 17.33
CA LEU A 19 28.54 5.40 15.91
C LEU A 19 29.83 4.60 15.70
N ALA A 20 29.76 3.54 14.90
CA ALA A 20 30.92 2.85 14.35
C ALA A 20 30.81 2.81 12.82
N ALA A 21 31.74 3.50 12.16
CA ALA A 21 31.91 3.53 10.71
C ALA A 21 32.72 2.32 10.23
N CYS A 22 32.34 1.72 9.10
CA CYS A 22 33.18 0.76 8.38
C CYS A 22 33.24 1.14 6.90
N GLY A 23 34.46 1.17 6.36
CA GLY A 23 34.80 1.57 5.00
C GLY A 23 34.91 0.39 4.03
N THR A 24 34.74 0.71 2.75
CA THR A 24 34.68 -0.12 1.54
C THR A 24 36.06 -0.61 1.05
N ASP A 25 36.12 -1.83 0.51
CA ASP A 25 37.27 -2.42 -0.21
C ASP A 25 36.90 -2.84 -1.65
N ASP A 26 37.87 -2.70 -2.56
CA ASP A 26 37.79 -2.66 -4.04
C ASP A 26 38.10 -3.99 -4.79
N ASN A 27 37.41 -4.18 -5.93
CA ASN A 27 37.81 -4.70 -7.27
C ASN A 27 38.44 -6.11 -7.52
N ASN A 28 37.63 -6.94 -8.22
CA ASN A 28 37.78 -7.63 -9.53
C ASN A 28 39.13 -8.18 -10.07
N GLU A 29 39.12 -9.44 -10.56
CA GLU A 29 39.74 -9.90 -11.84
C GLU A 29 39.37 -11.38 -12.19
N ALA A 30 39.11 -11.68 -13.47
CA ALA A 30 38.80 -13.00 -14.07
C ALA A 30 40.08 -13.83 -14.39
N PRO A 31 40.06 -15.09 -14.90
CA PRO A 31 39.80 -15.36 -16.34
C PRO A 31 39.32 -16.78 -16.79
N ASN A 32 38.75 -16.83 -18.02
CA ASN A 32 38.97 -17.75 -19.18
C ASN A 32 38.73 -19.29 -19.10
N ASP A 33 37.93 -19.88 -20.03
CA ASP A 33 38.41 -20.66 -21.20
C ASP A 33 37.32 -21.40 -22.06
N THR A 34 37.47 -21.26 -23.38
CA THR A 34 37.35 -22.25 -24.48
C THR A 34 36.00 -22.91 -24.89
N ILE A 35 35.71 -22.76 -26.21
CA ILE A 35 34.67 -23.41 -27.04
C ILE A 35 35.19 -24.72 -27.66
N GLY A 36 34.31 -25.71 -27.87
CA GLY A 36 34.55 -26.90 -28.70
C GLY A 36 33.45 -27.18 -29.73
N GLU A 37 33.86 -27.40 -30.98
CA GLU A 37 33.13 -27.79 -32.21
C GLU A 37 32.24 -29.06 -32.12
N ALA A 38 31.19 -29.13 -32.95
CA ALA A 38 31.00 -30.18 -34.00
C ALA A 38 29.60 -30.14 -34.68
N ASP A 39 29.56 -29.59 -35.91
CA ASP A 39 29.30 -30.28 -37.19
C ASP A 39 28.02 -31.12 -37.51
N ASN A 40 27.54 -30.90 -38.76
CA ASN A 40 26.65 -31.70 -39.65
C ASN A 40 25.11 -31.56 -39.50
N ALA A 41 24.37 -30.96 -40.44
CA ALA A 41 24.09 -31.32 -41.85
C ALA A 41 22.75 -32.06 -42.01
N ALA A 42 21.80 -31.45 -42.73
CA ALA A 42 21.05 -32.05 -43.84
C ALA A 42 19.88 -31.14 -44.25
N GLU A 43 19.84 -30.84 -45.54
CA GLU A 43 18.84 -30.03 -46.21
C GLU A 43 17.49 -30.77 -46.38
N ASN A 44 16.43 -30.03 -46.70
CA ASN A 44 15.83 -30.03 -48.06
C ASN A 44 14.34 -29.63 -48.05
N ILE A 45 13.96 -28.91 -49.13
CA ILE A 45 12.67 -28.91 -49.84
C ILE A 45 11.84 -27.60 -49.85
N THR A 46 12.18 -26.78 -50.87
CA THR A 46 11.36 -26.05 -51.88
C THR A 46 10.43 -24.90 -51.45
N ASN A 47 10.76 -23.66 -51.85
CA ASN A 47 10.51 -22.94 -53.13
C ASN A 47 9.09 -22.35 -53.25
N THR A 48 8.98 -21.01 -53.27
CA THR A 48 8.10 -20.23 -54.17
C THR A 48 8.55 -18.76 -54.21
N ASP A 49 8.73 -18.27 -55.43
CA ASP A 49 9.30 -16.99 -55.87
C ASP A 49 8.42 -15.74 -55.62
N ASN A 50 9.03 -14.58 -55.32
CA ASN A 50 9.22 -13.47 -56.29
C ASN A 50 9.55 -12.10 -55.65
N ASN A 51 10.76 -11.63 -55.94
CA ASN A 51 11.08 -10.33 -56.55
C ASN A 51 10.74 -9.01 -55.80
N SER A 52 11.77 -8.35 -55.25
CA SER A 52 12.14 -7.00 -55.70
C SER A 52 13.57 -6.62 -55.27
N ASN A 53 14.15 -5.73 -56.06
CA ASN A 53 15.55 -5.54 -56.37
C ASN A 53 16.24 -4.39 -55.58
N ASP A 54 17.58 -4.43 -55.62
CA ASP A 54 18.57 -3.35 -55.43
C ASP A 54 18.98 -2.86 -54.01
N ASN A 55 20.13 -3.41 -53.60
CA ASN A 55 21.40 -2.71 -53.34
C ASN A 55 21.63 -1.87 -52.06
N ASN A 56 22.54 -2.43 -51.24
CA ASN A 56 23.86 -1.85 -50.93
C ASN A 56 23.93 -0.73 -49.88
N MET A 57 24.31 -1.05 -48.64
CA MET A 57 25.69 -0.81 -48.16
C MET A 57 25.97 -1.51 -46.83
N ASN A 58 27.06 -2.27 -46.83
CA ASN A 58 27.76 -2.80 -45.67
C ASN A 58 28.49 -1.67 -44.94
N THR A 59 28.26 -1.52 -43.64
CA THR A 59 29.30 -1.11 -42.69
C THR A 59 29.14 -1.87 -41.38
N ASN A 60 29.96 -2.90 -41.28
CA ASN A 60 30.50 -3.54 -40.08
C ASN A 60 30.89 -2.55 -38.96
N GLU A 61 30.42 -2.81 -37.74
CA GLU A 61 31.00 -2.53 -36.39
C GLU A 61 29.82 -2.71 -35.41
N GLY A 62 29.72 -3.72 -34.54
CA GLY A 62 30.73 -4.31 -33.67
C GLY A 62 30.31 -3.99 -32.23
N ASN A 63 29.64 -4.94 -31.54
CA ASN A 63 29.87 -5.32 -30.13
C ASN A 63 28.64 -5.96 -29.48
N ASN A 64 28.85 -7.19 -29.02
CA ASN A 64 28.10 -7.82 -27.95
C ASN A 64 28.31 -7.02 -26.65
N ASN A 65 27.29 -6.90 -25.80
CA ASN A 65 27.37 -7.47 -24.45
C ASN A 65 26.00 -7.45 -23.77
N GLU A 66 25.66 -8.58 -23.17
CA GLU A 66 24.69 -8.71 -22.09
C GLU A 66 25.08 -7.74 -20.96
N ASN A 67 24.12 -7.18 -20.22
CA ASN A 67 23.82 -7.66 -18.87
C ASN A 67 22.83 -6.75 -18.11
N ASN A 68 22.12 -7.40 -17.20
CA ASN A 68 21.78 -6.90 -15.86
C ASN A 68 20.52 -6.02 -15.71
N MET A 69 19.39 -6.68 -15.44
CA MET A 69 18.31 -6.09 -14.63
C MET A 69 18.86 -5.80 -13.23
N ASN A 70 19.19 -4.53 -13.01
CA ASN A 70 19.25 -3.95 -11.68
C ASN A 70 18.11 -2.93 -11.62
N THR A 71 16.93 -3.36 -11.17
CA THR A 71 15.87 -2.42 -10.79
C THR A 71 16.27 -1.82 -9.46
N ASN A 72 17.10 -0.78 -9.54
CA ASN A 72 17.20 0.20 -8.47
C ASN A 72 15.80 0.84 -8.37
N GLU A 73 15.03 0.48 -7.34
CA GLU A 73 13.95 1.34 -6.87
C GLU A 73 14.57 2.58 -6.24
N GLU A 74 15.01 3.50 -7.11
CA GLU A 74 14.80 4.91 -6.86
C GLU A 74 13.39 5.21 -7.35
N THR A 75 12.41 5.20 -6.44
CA THR A 75 11.19 5.94 -6.65
C THR A 75 11.57 7.42 -6.68
N ASN A 76 11.93 7.88 -7.88
CA ASN A 76 11.75 9.29 -8.22
C ASN A 76 10.28 9.58 -7.94
N ALA A 77 10.02 10.54 -7.06
CA ALA A 77 8.73 11.19 -6.91
C ALA A 77 8.34 11.74 -8.28
N GLU A 78 7.64 10.89 -9.05
CA GLU A 78 6.87 11.32 -10.19
C GLU A 78 5.71 12.12 -9.60
N ASP A 79 5.83 13.43 -9.78
CA ASP A 79 4.76 14.44 -9.74
C ASP A 79 3.55 13.93 -10.53
N ASN A 80 2.78 13.07 -9.87
CA ASN A 80 1.47 12.65 -10.29
C ASN A 80 0.52 13.65 -9.65
N ASP A 81 -0.06 14.50 -10.49
CA ASP A 81 -1.25 15.30 -10.25
C ASP A 81 -2.47 14.36 -10.06
N ALA A 82 -2.31 13.33 -9.24
CA ALA A 82 -3.39 12.59 -8.61
C ALA A 82 -3.79 13.46 -7.43
N SER A 83 -4.99 14.04 -7.49
CA SER A 83 -5.61 14.62 -6.31
C SER A 83 -5.51 13.59 -5.20
N ALA A 84 -4.80 13.93 -4.14
CA ALA A 84 -4.79 13.13 -2.94
C ALA A 84 -6.24 13.05 -2.45
N TRP A 85 -6.88 11.88 -2.57
CA TRP A 85 -8.33 11.71 -2.29
C TRP A 85 -8.69 12.12 -0.86
N TYR A 86 -7.72 12.01 0.06
CA TYR A 86 -7.84 12.47 1.44
C TYR A 86 -7.95 13.99 1.59
N GLU A 87 -7.47 14.79 0.62
CA GLU A 87 -7.67 16.25 0.62
C GLU A 87 -9.12 16.64 0.28
N ASP A 88 -9.91 15.73 -0.30
CA ASP A 88 -11.31 15.93 -0.65
C ASP A 88 -12.28 15.53 0.48
N LEU A 89 -11.80 14.88 1.54
CA LEU A 89 -12.60 14.52 2.71
C LEU A 89 -12.95 15.77 3.56
N ASN A 90 -14.05 15.68 4.30
CA ASN A 90 -14.46 16.71 5.26
C ASN A 90 -14.04 16.41 6.70
N PHE A 91 -13.44 15.25 6.95
CA PHE A 91 -12.89 14.81 8.23
C PHE A 91 -11.40 14.51 8.13
N HIS A 92 -10.69 14.68 9.25
CA HIS A 92 -9.28 14.32 9.39
C HIS A 92 -9.08 13.05 10.20
N GLU A 93 -10.09 12.58 10.90
CA GLU A 93 -10.05 11.34 11.69
C GLU A 93 -11.33 10.56 11.45
N PHE A 94 -11.20 9.24 11.28
CA PHE A 94 -12.30 8.30 11.18
C PHE A 94 -11.90 7.03 11.90
N GLU A 95 -12.71 6.63 12.87
CA GLU A 95 -12.58 5.36 13.59
C GLU A 95 -13.89 4.57 13.42
N LEU A 96 -13.76 3.28 13.17
CA LEU A 96 -14.85 2.33 13.08
C LEU A 96 -14.45 1.07 13.83
N ASP A 97 -15.25 0.71 14.82
CA ASP A 97 -15.11 -0.50 15.61
C ASP A 97 -16.39 -1.34 15.47
N VAL A 98 -16.25 -2.59 15.02
CA VAL A 98 -17.39 -3.49 14.87
C VAL A 98 -17.09 -4.83 15.52
N GLU A 99 -17.75 -5.10 16.64
CA GLU A 99 -17.67 -6.40 17.31
C GLU A 99 -18.71 -7.37 16.74
N TYR A 100 -18.28 -8.58 16.44
CA TYR A 100 -19.15 -9.72 16.10
C TYR A 100 -18.91 -10.86 17.09
N ALA A 101 -19.87 -11.80 17.13
CA ALA A 101 -19.77 -12.97 18.00
C ALA A 101 -18.49 -13.82 17.79
N ASP A 102 -17.88 -13.76 16.59
CA ASP A 102 -16.72 -14.56 16.19
C ASP A 102 -15.53 -13.70 15.66
N GLY A 103 -15.40 -12.44 16.08
CA GLY A 103 -14.26 -11.56 15.75
C GLY A 103 -14.63 -10.09 15.70
N GLU A 104 -13.69 -9.23 15.33
CA GLU A 104 -13.85 -7.78 15.21
C GLU A 104 -13.36 -7.28 13.85
N TYR A 105 -13.86 -6.11 13.45
CA TYR A 105 -13.41 -5.36 12.28
C TYR A 105 -13.19 -3.91 12.70
N GLU A 106 -11.93 -3.49 12.66
CA GLU A 106 -11.49 -2.17 13.14
C GLU A 106 -10.87 -1.42 11.96
N VAL A 107 -11.17 -0.12 11.86
CA VAL A 107 -10.60 0.78 10.86
C VAL A 107 -10.23 2.09 11.52
N GLU A 108 -8.96 2.46 11.41
CA GLU A 108 -8.45 3.76 11.82
C GLU A 108 -7.95 4.53 10.60
N TYR A 109 -8.30 5.80 10.52
CA TYR A 109 -7.77 6.73 9.53
C TYR A 109 -7.49 8.08 10.19
N GLU A 110 -6.28 8.60 10.00
CA GLU A 110 -5.86 9.89 10.52
C GLU A 110 -5.15 10.70 9.42
N TYR A 111 -5.42 12.00 9.34
CA TYR A 111 -4.75 12.92 8.44
C TYR A 111 -4.14 14.09 9.19
N ASN A 112 -2.80 14.06 9.29
CA ASN A 112 -2.01 15.05 10.02
C ASN A 112 -1.16 15.91 9.10
N ASP A 113 -1.62 17.14 8.80
CA ASP A 113 -0.82 18.17 8.10
C ASP A 113 -0.16 17.64 6.79
N GLY A 114 -0.89 16.87 5.98
CA GLY A 114 -0.37 16.29 4.73
C GLY A 114 0.22 14.88 4.86
N ASN A 115 0.07 14.25 6.03
CA ASN A 115 0.51 12.87 6.27
C ASN A 115 -0.73 12.03 6.62
N PRO A 116 -1.33 11.33 5.64
CA PRO A 116 -2.37 10.36 5.92
C PRO A 116 -1.75 9.07 6.47
N GLU A 117 -2.38 8.52 7.51
CA GLU A 117 -2.10 7.21 8.11
C GLU A 117 -3.42 6.44 8.18
N ALA A 118 -3.34 5.12 8.02
CA ALA A 118 -4.52 4.26 8.09
C ALA A 118 -4.13 2.85 8.52
N GLU A 119 -5.05 2.20 9.21
CA GLU A 119 -4.94 0.83 9.69
C GLU A 119 -6.29 0.13 9.55
N ILE A 120 -6.26 -1.16 9.22
CA ILE A 120 -7.44 -2.02 9.13
C ILE A 120 -7.09 -3.35 9.80
N GLU A 121 -7.81 -3.70 10.85
CA GLU A 121 -7.76 -5.01 11.49
C GLU A 121 -9.05 -5.81 11.20
N ASP A 122 -8.93 -7.09 10.85
CA ASP A 122 -10.08 -7.99 10.67
C ASP A 122 -9.76 -9.38 11.23
N SER A 123 -10.52 -9.80 12.24
CA SER A 123 -10.41 -11.11 12.86
C SER A 123 -11.63 -12.02 12.63
N ARG A 124 -12.65 -11.55 11.89
CA ARG A 124 -13.94 -12.24 11.66
C ARG A 124 -13.80 -13.57 10.90
N ALA A 125 -12.75 -13.71 10.10
CA ALA A 125 -12.48 -14.93 9.33
C ALA A 125 -11.78 -16.05 10.15
N GLY A 126 -11.57 -15.84 11.46
CA GLY A 126 -10.85 -16.76 12.35
C GLY A 126 -9.33 -16.78 12.13
N ALA A 127 -8.82 -15.82 11.37
CA ALA A 127 -7.41 -15.49 11.26
C ALA A 127 -7.29 -13.97 11.24
N ASP A 128 -6.46 -13.44 12.12
CA ASP A 128 -6.24 -12.01 12.26
C ASP A 128 -5.46 -11.50 11.04
N THR A 129 -6.02 -10.50 10.36
CA THR A 129 -5.38 -9.77 9.26
C THR A 129 -5.28 -8.30 9.61
N GLU A 130 -4.12 -7.72 9.34
CA GLU A 130 -3.76 -6.34 9.67
C GLU A 130 -3.18 -5.72 8.39
N MET A 131 -3.67 -4.54 8.01
CA MET A 131 -3.19 -3.74 6.89
C MET A 131 -2.87 -2.34 7.40
N GLU A 132 -1.70 -1.82 7.07
CA GLU A 132 -1.24 -0.51 7.53
C GLU A 132 -0.73 0.36 6.37
N GLY A 133 -0.74 1.67 6.58
CA GLY A 133 -0.11 2.65 5.70
C GLY A 133 -0.75 2.67 4.31
N GLN A 134 0.06 2.60 3.25
CA GLN A 134 -0.45 2.73 1.88
C GLN A 134 -1.44 1.62 1.49
N GLU A 135 -1.26 0.40 2.00
CA GLU A 135 -2.17 -0.72 1.71
C GLU A 135 -3.57 -0.45 2.29
N ALA A 136 -3.64 0.03 3.53
CA ALA A 136 -4.89 0.45 4.15
C ALA A 136 -5.49 1.68 3.43
N LEU A 137 -4.69 2.70 3.12
CA LEU A 137 -5.15 3.88 2.40
C LEU A 137 -5.77 3.56 1.03
N ASP A 138 -5.17 2.63 0.28
CA ASP A 138 -5.71 2.18 -1.01
C ASP A 138 -7.06 1.46 -0.86
N GLU A 139 -7.24 0.67 0.21
CA GLU A 139 -8.50 -0.01 0.52
C GLU A 139 -9.59 0.98 1.00
N LEU A 140 -9.20 2.01 1.75
CA LEU A 140 -10.11 3.02 2.30
C LEU A 140 -10.54 4.10 1.30
N GLU A 141 -9.75 4.37 0.24
CA GLU A 141 -10.04 5.43 -0.74
C GLU A 141 -11.50 5.38 -1.21
N GLY A 142 -11.96 4.20 -1.64
CA GLY A 142 -13.32 4.03 -2.12
C GLY A 142 -14.36 4.15 -1.02
N LYS A 143 -14.08 3.66 0.18
CA LYS A 143 -15.05 3.57 1.28
C LYS A 143 -15.28 4.95 1.91
N LEU A 144 -14.20 5.63 2.26
CA LEU A 144 -14.25 6.94 2.92
C LEU A 144 -14.76 8.05 1.99
N THR A 145 -14.41 8.02 0.70
CA THR A 145 -14.93 9.02 -0.26
C THR A 145 -16.42 8.84 -0.58
N GLN A 146 -17.03 7.72 -0.20
CA GLN A 146 -18.47 7.49 -0.32
C GLN A 146 -19.26 8.01 0.89
N LEU A 147 -18.61 8.27 2.03
CA LEU A 147 -19.25 8.77 3.22
C LEU A 147 -19.61 10.25 3.05
N ASP A 148 -20.91 10.55 2.97
CA ASP A 148 -21.45 11.91 2.99
C ASP A 148 -22.03 12.23 4.37
N LEU A 149 -21.16 12.19 5.39
CA LEU A 149 -21.50 12.45 6.79
C LEU A 149 -21.07 13.85 7.21
N THR A 150 -21.79 14.42 8.17
CA THR A 150 -21.49 15.74 8.77
C THR A 150 -21.72 15.67 10.28
N ALA A 151 -21.21 16.62 11.04
CA ALA A 151 -21.47 16.71 12.49
C ALA A 151 -22.97 16.88 12.86
N ASP A 152 -23.85 17.19 11.90
CA ASP A 152 -25.30 17.27 12.09
C ASP A 152 -26.04 15.96 11.71
N SER A 153 -25.33 14.95 11.18
CA SER A 153 -25.91 13.65 10.82
C SER A 153 -26.48 12.94 12.05
N SER A 154 -27.61 12.25 11.88
CA SER A 154 -28.16 11.40 12.95
C SER A 154 -27.46 10.04 13.02
N GLU A 155 -27.46 9.40 14.19
CA GLU A 155 -26.91 8.04 14.40
C GLU A 155 -27.41 7.04 13.34
N GLU A 156 -28.73 7.03 13.05
CA GLU A 156 -29.31 6.17 12.01
C GLU A 156 -28.72 6.42 10.61
N GLU A 157 -28.39 7.68 10.28
CA GLU A 157 -27.74 8.04 9.01
C GLU A 157 -26.27 7.62 9.00
N VAL A 158 -25.57 7.72 10.13
CA VAL A 158 -24.18 7.28 10.29
C VAL A 158 -24.06 5.79 10.06
N PHE A 159 -24.81 4.97 10.82
CA PHE A 159 -24.75 3.52 10.70
C PHE A 159 -25.14 3.05 9.30
N SER A 160 -26.20 3.61 8.72
CA SER A 160 -26.59 3.25 7.36
C SER A 160 -25.50 3.55 6.33
N ALA A 161 -24.81 4.69 6.46
CA ALA A 161 -23.74 5.06 5.54
C ALA A 161 -22.51 4.15 5.70
N VAL A 162 -22.13 3.86 6.94
CA VAL A 162 -20.95 3.03 7.25
C VAL A 162 -21.18 1.57 6.86
N ILE A 163 -22.33 0.98 7.21
CA ILE A 163 -22.69 -0.38 6.81
C ILE A 163 -22.66 -0.53 5.28
N ASP A 164 -23.24 0.44 4.56
CA ASP A 164 -23.25 0.42 3.08
C ASP A 164 -21.85 0.61 2.48
N ALA A 165 -21.01 1.50 3.03
CA ALA A 165 -19.68 1.81 2.49
C ALA A 165 -18.66 0.69 2.75
N PHE A 166 -18.74 0.05 3.91
CA PHE A 166 -17.82 -1.01 4.33
C PHE A 166 -18.33 -2.42 4.03
N ASP A 167 -19.57 -2.57 3.54
CA ASP A 167 -20.23 -3.87 3.28
C ASP A 167 -20.28 -4.74 4.54
N LEU A 168 -20.67 -4.12 5.66
CA LEU A 168 -20.73 -4.77 6.98
C LEU A 168 -21.96 -5.70 7.10
N GLU A 169 -21.83 -6.77 7.86
CA GLU A 169 -22.97 -7.64 8.18
C GLU A 169 -23.78 -7.02 9.33
N GLU A 170 -25.12 -7.00 9.22
CA GLU A 170 -26.01 -6.39 10.23
C GLU A 170 -26.17 -7.22 11.52
N ASP A 171 -25.45 -8.33 11.68
CA ASP A 171 -25.48 -9.20 12.87
C ASP A 171 -24.30 -8.97 13.82
N TYR A 172 -23.80 -7.73 13.85
CA TYR A 172 -22.85 -7.24 14.86
C TYR A 172 -23.45 -7.29 16.28
N ASP A 173 -22.58 -7.46 17.27
CA ASP A 173 -22.91 -7.33 18.70
C ASP A 173 -22.73 -5.87 19.16
N GLU A 174 -21.78 -5.13 18.59
CA GLU A 174 -21.52 -3.71 18.86
C GLU A 174 -21.00 -3.02 17.59
N LEU A 175 -21.44 -1.79 17.33
CA LEU A 175 -20.92 -0.96 16.23
C LEU A 175 -20.74 0.49 16.69
N GLU A 176 -19.50 0.96 16.65
CA GLU A 176 -19.07 2.29 17.04
C GLU A 176 -18.42 3.01 15.85
N VAL A 177 -18.73 4.30 15.70
CA VAL A 177 -18.20 5.16 14.64
C VAL A 177 -17.86 6.52 15.23
N GLU A 178 -16.61 6.94 15.08
CA GLU A 178 -16.14 8.27 15.45
C GLU A 178 -15.59 9.03 14.23
N LEU A 179 -15.90 10.32 14.12
CA LEU A 179 -15.33 11.22 13.12
C LEU A 179 -14.95 12.57 13.75
N GLU A 180 -13.72 13.01 13.51
CA GLU A 180 -13.32 14.40 13.74
C GLU A 180 -13.25 15.18 12.42
N PHE A 181 -14.03 16.26 12.34
CA PHE A 181 -14.13 17.12 11.16
C PHE A 181 -13.08 18.24 11.16
N PHE A 182 -12.63 18.64 9.97
CA PHE A 182 -11.69 19.76 9.81
C PHE A 182 -12.24 21.11 10.32
N ASP A 183 -13.55 21.24 10.55
CA ASP A 183 -14.21 22.44 11.06
C ASP A 183 -14.42 22.44 12.59
N ASP A 184 -13.64 21.63 13.33
CA ASP A 184 -13.73 21.41 14.78
C ASP A 184 -15.05 20.70 15.21
N GLY A 185 -15.76 20.07 14.29
CA GLY A 185 -16.91 19.21 14.58
C GLY A 185 -16.47 17.81 15.00
N GLU A 186 -17.25 17.16 15.87
CA GLU A 186 -17.07 15.77 16.29
C GLU A 186 -18.41 15.06 16.10
N LEU A 187 -18.38 13.80 15.64
CA LEU A 187 -19.53 12.91 15.53
C LEU A 187 -19.15 11.56 16.10
N GLU A 188 -19.97 11.05 17.01
CA GLU A 188 -19.80 9.75 17.69
C GLU A 188 -21.16 9.06 17.65
N ALA A 189 -21.20 7.79 17.24
CA ALA A 189 -22.41 6.98 17.19
C ALA A 189 -22.08 5.53 17.60
N GLU A 190 -22.88 4.97 18.52
CA GLU A 190 -22.68 3.63 19.11
C GLU A 190 -24.03 2.86 19.12
N ASP A 191 -24.03 1.57 18.76
CA ASP A 191 -25.19 0.65 18.80
C ASP A 191 -24.82 -0.71 19.45
N GLU A 192 -25.66 -1.18 20.39
CA GLU A 192 -25.48 -2.39 21.24
C GLU A 192 -26.75 -3.27 21.39
#